data_AF-A0A9D1JN72-F1
#
_entry.id   AF-A0A9D1JN72-F1
#
_cell.length_a   1.000
_cell.length_b   1.000
_cell.length_c   1.000
_cell.angle_alpha   90.00
_cell.angle_beta   90.00
_cell.angle_gamma   90.00
#
_symmetry.space_group_name_H-M   'P 1'
#
loop_
_entity.id
_entity.type
_entity.pdbx_description
1 polymer ?
#
loop_
_entity_poly.entity_id
_entity_poly.type
_entity_poly.pdbx_seq_one_letter_code
_entity_poly.pdbx_strand_id
1 'polypeptide(L)' 'MVTRKEDTPQRRANRKYEEKNKDKRREQSGNFQTMIPRELFDEINAFLKENRMTKVDFIRDGYEALKHKSDNESK' A
#
# COMPACT_ATOMS: atom_id res chain seq x y z
N MET A 1 -23.26 12.24 -12.47
CA MET A 1 -22.31 11.60 -13.41
C MET A 1 -20.99 12.35 -13.33
N VAL A 2 -19.85 11.66 -13.21
CA VAL A 2 -18.53 12.32 -13.27
C VAL A 2 -18.31 12.76 -14.71
N THR A 3 -18.38 14.06 -14.97
CA THR A 3 -18.12 14.63 -16.29
C THR A 3 -16.65 14.49 -16.62
N ARG A 4 -16.34 13.70 -17.65
CA ARG A 4 -14.96 13.53 -18.11
C ARG A 4 -14.51 14.83 -18.76
N LYS A 5 -13.29 15.27 -18.41
CA LYS A 5 -12.66 16.41 -19.08
C LYS A 5 -12.43 16.09 -20.57
N GLU A 6 -12.42 17.12 -21.41
CA GLU A 6 -12.24 16.99 -22.86
C GLU A 6 -10.99 16.19 -23.26
N ASP A 7 -11.07 15.49 -24.38
CA ASP A 7 -10.04 14.58 -24.85
C ASP A 7 -8.94 15.26 -25.65
N THR A 8 -8.00 15.87 -24.93
CA THR A 8 -6.69 16.26 -25.48
C THR A 8 -5.89 15.01 -25.91
N PRO A 9 -4.98 15.11 -26.89
CA PRO A 9 -4.12 14.00 -27.32
C PRO A 9 -3.41 13.28 -26.16
N GLN A 10 -2.87 14.04 -25.18
CA GLN A 10 -2.21 13.50 -24.00
C GLN A 10 -3.14 12.62 -23.14
N ARG A 11 -4.39 13.06 -22.93
CA ARG A 11 -5.38 12.29 -22.15
C ARG A 11 -5.74 10.96 -22.82
N ARG A 12 -5.86 10.94 -24.14
CA ARG A 12 -6.08 9.70 -24.90
C ARG A 12 -4.90 8.74 -24.77
N ALA A 13 -3.67 9.24 -24.87
CA ALA A 13 -2.47 8.45 -24.67
C ALA A 13 -2.39 7.85 -23.25
N ASN A 14 -2.62 8.66 -22.23
CA ASN A 14 -2.62 8.22 -20.83
C ASN A 14 -3.68 7.15 -20.54
N ARG A 15 -4.90 7.29 -21.10
CA ARG A 15 -5.96 6.27 -20.93
C ARG A 15 -5.58 4.94 -21.58
N LYS A 16 -5.08 4.96 -22.82
CA LYS A 16 -4.61 3.73 -23.50
C LYS A 16 -3.47 3.05 -22.72
N TYR A 17 -2.56 3.84 -22.18
CA TYR A 17 -1.48 3.32 -21.34
C TYR A 17 -2.03 2.69 -20.06
N GLU A 18 -2.95 3.36 -19.37
CA GLU A 18 -3.56 2.84 -18.14
C GLU A 18 -4.39 1.59 -18.38
N GLU A 19 -5.23 1.56 -19.42
CA GLU A 19 -6.03 0.37 -19.79
C GLU A 19 -5.15 -0.86 -20.02
N LYS A 20 -3.95 -0.68 -20.61
CA LYS A 20 -3.02 -1.78 -20.87
C LYS A 20 -2.23 -2.24 -19.63
N ASN A 21 -1.95 -1.35 -18.68
CA ASN A 21 -1.01 -1.62 -17.59
C ASN A 21 -1.65 -1.75 -16.20
N LYS A 22 -2.92 -1.37 -16.06
CA LYS A 22 -3.63 -1.40 -14.78
C LYS A 22 -3.70 -2.80 -14.16
N ASP A 23 -3.95 -3.81 -14.98
CA ASP A 23 -4.06 -5.19 -14.48
C ASP A 23 -2.72 -5.75 -14.04
N LYS A 24 -1.66 -5.53 -14.83
CA LYS A 24 -0.28 -5.84 -14.43
C LYS A 24 0.11 -5.19 -13.10
N ARG A 25 -0.25 -3.93 -12.89
CA ARG A 25 -0.01 -3.23 -11.62
C ARG A 25 -0.71 -3.88 -10.44
N ARG A 26 -1.98 -4.28 -10.64
CA ARG A 26 -2.82 -4.91 -9.61
C ARG A 26 -2.33 -6.30 -9.24
N GLU A 27 -1.84 -7.06 -10.21
CA GLU A 27 -1.23 -8.38 -9.97
C GLU A 27 0.07 -8.28 -9.18
N GLN A 28 0.88 -7.25 -9.45
CA GLN A 28 2.21 -7.11 -8.86
C GLN A 28 2.23 -6.45 -7.48
N SER A 29 1.28 -5.55 -7.19
CA SER A 29 1.35 -4.70 -6.00
C SER A 29 -0.02 -4.24 -5.53
N GLY A 30 -0.16 -4.12 -4.20
CA GLY A 30 -1.37 -3.65 -3.52
C GLY A 30 -1.07 -2.55 -2.50
N ASN A 31 -2.11 -1.80 -2.10
CA ASN A 31 -2.05 -0.78 -1.06
C ASN A 31 -3.21 -1.01 -0.08
N PHE A 32 -2.95 -0.88 1.22
CA PHE A 32 -3.94 -1.06 2.28
C PHE A 32 -4.87 0.16 2.50
N GLN A 33 -4.48 1.37 2.07
CA GLN A 33 -5.27 2.61 2.20
C GLN A 33 -5.88 2.85 3.60
N THR A 34 -5.15 2.51 4.67
CA THR A 34 -5.65 2.64 6.05
C THR A 34 -5.41 4.03 6.63
N MET A 35 -6.43 4.60 7.26
CA MET A 35 -6.31 5.80 8.10
C MET A 35 -6.13 5.38 9.55
N ILE A 36 -5.19 6.02 10.24
CA ILE A 36 -4.93 5.83 11.67
C ILE A 36 -4.86 7.19 12.38
N PRO A 37 -5.09 7.26 13.71
CA PRO A 37 -4.95 8.50 14.47
C PRO A 37 -3.57 9.13 14.27
N ARG A 38 -3.52 10.48 14.31
CA ARG A 38 -2.29 11.21 14.00
C ARG A 38 -1.17 10.91 15.00
N GLU A 39 -1.50 10.81 16.28
CA GLU A 39 -0.56 10.49 17.34
C GLU A 39 0.12 9.14 17.10
N LEU A 40 -0.66 8.10 16.79
CA LEU A 40 -0.13 6.77 16.46
C LEU A 40 0.73 6.79 15.19
N PHE A 41 0.34 7.56 14.18
CA PHE A 41 1.14 7.73 12.96
C PHE A 41 2.51 8.36 13.27
N ASP A 42 2.54 9.41 14.08
CA ASP A 42 3.78 10.11 14.41
C ASP A 42 4.69 9.23 15.30
N GLU A 43 4.12 8.50 16.26
CA GLU A 43 4.83 7.51 17.09
C GLU A 43 5.49 6.40 16.24
N ILE A 44 4.72 5.76 15.36
CA ILE A 44 5.24 4.70 14.48
C ILE A 44 6.36 5.24 13.61
N ASN A 45 6.22 6.43 13.00
CA ASN A 45 7.28 6.98 12.17
C ASN A 45 8.55 7.31 12.96
N ALA A 46 8.43 7.75 14.22
CA ALA A 46 9.58 7.98 15.09
C ALA A 46 10.33 6.67 15.35
N PHE A 47 9.61 5.61 15.73
CA PHE A 47 10.17 4.28 15.93
C PHE A 47 10.90 3.74 14.70
N LEU A 48 10.28 3.86 13.51
CA LEU A 48 10.89 3.41 12.25
C LEU A 48 12.19 4.16 11.95
N LYS A 49 12.24 5.46 12.21
CA LYS A 49 13.42 6.29 11.96
C LYS A 49 14.57 5.93 12.89
N GLU A 50 14.30 5.75 14.18
CA GLU A 50 15.30 5.36 15.17
C GLU A 50 15.95 4.01 14.83
N ASN A 51 15.13 3.06 14.38
CA ASN A 51 15.56 1.71 14.03
C ASN A 51 16.04 1.55 12.58
N ARG A 52 16.10 2.64 11.79
CA ARG A 52 16.45 2.62 10.35
C ARG A 52 15.64 1.59 9.54
N MET A 53 14.36 1.47 9.86
CA MET A 53 13.46 0.47 9.32
C MET A 53 12.47 1.09 8.31
N THR A 54 12.12 0.35 7.26
CA THR A 54 11.06 0.80 6.35
C THR A 54 9.67 0.40 6.86
N LYS A 55 8.64 1.12 6.41
CA LYS A 55 7.24 0.75 6.70
C LYS A 55 6.89 -0.64 6.17
N VAL A 56 7.50 -1.06 5.06
CA VAL A 56 7.25 -2.37 4.44
C VAL A 56 7.86 -3.47 5.30
N ASP A 57 9.09 -3.29 5.78
CA ASP A 57 9.74 -4.25 6.68
C ASP A 57 8.92 -4.39 7.97
N PHE A 58 8.51 -3.27 8.58
CA PHE A 58 7.66 -3.29 9.77
C PHE A 58 6.37 -4.09 9.61
N ILE A 59 5.68 -3.92 8.46
CA ILE A 59 4.44 -4.67 8.18
C ILE A 59 4.75 -6.16 7.96
N ARG A 60 5.82 -6.50 7.24
CA ARG A 60 6.21 -7.90 6.98
C ARG A 60 6.57 -8.60 8.28
N ASP A 61 7.42 -8.00 9.09
CA ASP A 61 7.90 -8.58 10.34
C ASP A 61 6.74 -8.72 11.35
N GLY A 62 5.85 -7.72 11.41
CA GLY A 62 4.62 -7.80 12.20
C GLY A 62 3.68 -8.93 11.74
N TYR A 63 3.50 -9.10 10.43
CA TYR A 63 2.70 -10.20 9.87
C TYR A 63 3.29 -11.57 10.20
N GLU A 64 4.60 -11.75 10.02
CA GLU A 64 5.30 -13.01 10.32
C GLU A 64 5.19 -13.36 11.81
N ALA A 65 5.41 -12.39 12.70
CA ALA A 65 5.28 -12.58 14.13
C ALA A 65 3.85 -13.00 14.55
N LEU A 66 2.81 -12.42 13.93
CA LEU A 66 1.42 -12.79 14.18
C LEU A 66 1.08 -14.18 13.64
N LYS A 67 1.57 -14.51 12.44
CA LYS A 67 1.38 -15.83 11.81
C LYS A 67 2.00 -16.95 12.64
N HIS A 68 3.20 -16.73 13.19
CA HIS A 68 3.86 -17.71 14.06
C HIS A 68 3.15 -17.90 15.41
N LYS A 69 2.46 -16.89 15.93
CA LYS A 69 1.62 -17.03 17.12
C LYS A 69 0.41 -17.91 16.86
N SER A 70 -0.30 -17.70 15.74
CA SER A 70 -1.46 -18.53 15.38
C SER A 70 -1.10 -20.00 15.13
N ASP A 71 0.08 -20.27 14.56
CA ASP A 71 0.55 -21.64 14.30
C ASP A 71 0.96 -22.39 15.58
N ASN A 72 1.39 -21.66 16.63
CA ASN A 72 1.77 -22.24 17.92
C ASN A 72 0.60 -22.42 18.88
N GLU A 73 -0.47 -21.62 18.77
CA GLU A 73 -1.71 -21.80 19.56
C GLU A 73 -2.62 -22.90 19.00
N SER A 74 -2.36 -23.36 17.77
CA SER A 74 -3.13 -24.43 17.10
C SER A 74 -2.51 -25.83 17.26
N LYS A 75 -1.45 -25.97 18.09
CA LYS A 75 -0.80 -27.24 18.45
C LYS A 75 -0.95 -27.52 19.93
#